data_AF-A0A7Z9SEA9-F1
#
_entry.id   AF-A0A7Z9SEA9-F1
#
_cell.length_a   1.000
_cell.length_b   1.000
_cell.length_c   1.000
_cell.angle_alpha   90.00
_cell.angle_beta   90.00
_cell.angle_gamma   90.00
#
_symmetry.space_group_name_H-M   'P 1'
#
loop_
_entity.id
_entity.type
_entity.pdbx_description
1 polymer ?
#
loop_
_entity_poly.entity_id
_entity_poly.type
_entity_poly.pdbx_seq_one_letter_code
_entity_poly.pdbx_strand_id
1 'polypeptide(L)'
;LAAAVKCYRMIIVMPEKMSMEKEVTLRALGAEIIRTPSEAGHDDPEGLFEVSKRLKEETPNSHILDQYENPDNPDAHYEGTAEEIWNDFGADLDMVVIGVGTGGTITGIAKKLKEKNPHIQIVGADPYGSILGGGDEVYPYQVEGIGYDFFPDVLDNSLVDQYVKINDQDSFDVARRLIKEEGLLCGGSSGTVVWAALQAARTLEANQKCLVILADGIRNYLGKFVSDVWMKENGFNISQL
;
A
#
# COMPACT_ATOMS: atom_id res chain seq x y z
N LEU A 1 6.23 -7.23 -14.84
CA LEU A 1 7.58 -7.84 -14.80
C LEU A 1 7.53 -9.35 -15.04
N ALA A 2 6.92 -10.14 -14.14
CA ALA A 2 6.87 -11.60 -14.25
C ALA A 2 6.31 -12.10 -15.60
N ALA A 3 5.25 -11.47 -16.11
CA ALA A 3 4.66 -11.79 -17.41
C ALA A 3 5.64 -11.62 -18.58
N ALA A 4 6.50 -10.59 -18.56
CA ALA A 4 7.51 -10.40 -19.60
C ALA A 4 8.57 -11.51 -19.59
N VAL A 5 8.96 -11.98 -18.39
CA VAL A 5 9.95 -13.06 -18.22
C VAL A 5 9.35 -14.43 -18.56
N LYS A 6 8.11 -14.68 -18.16
CA LYS A 6 7.39 -15.95 -18.37
C LYS A 6 6.60 -16.00 -19.68
N CYS A 7 6.71 -14.95 -20.50
CA CYS A 7 6.03 -14.81 -21.79
C CYS A 7 4.50 -14.90 -21.72
N TYR A 8 3.89 -14.31 -20.69
CA TYR A 8 2.44 -14.11 -20.62
C TYR A 8 2.05 -12.77 -21.22
N ARG A 9 0.92 -12.73 -21.94
CA ARG A 9 0.24 -11.48 -22.28
C ARG A 9 -0.29 -10.86 -20.98
N MET A 10 -0.09 -9.55 -20.80
CA MET A 10 -0.49 -8.84 -19.59
C MET A 10 -1.38 -7.65 -19.95
N ILE A 11 -2.58 -7.63 -19.37
CA ILE A 11 -3.53 -6.52 -19.45
C ILE A 11 -3.70 -5.99 -18.02
N ILE A 12 -3.45 -4.71 -17.81
CA ILE A 12 -3.61 -4.04 -16.51
C ILE A 12 -4.78 -3.07 -16.60
N VAL A 13 -5.76 -3.28 -15.73
CA VAL A 13 -6.83 -2.31 -15.46
C VAL A 13 -6.39 -1.49 -14.25
N MET A 14 -6.35 -0.16 -14.37
CA MET A 14 -5.97 0.73 -13.27
C MET A 14 -6.78 2.02 -13.26
N PRO A 15 -7.05 2.63 -12.10
CA PRO A 15 -7.75 3.91 -12.04
C PRO A 15 -6.94 5.06 -12.67
N GLU A 16 -7.63 6.09 -13.13
CA GLU A 16 -7.01 7.31 -13.70
C GLU A 16 -6.10 8.05 -12.72
N LYS A 17 -6.36 8.00 -11.41
CA LYS A 17 -5.54 8.68 -10.37
C LYS A 17 -4.12 8.13 -10.25
N MET A 18 -3.88 6.91 -10.72
CA MET A 18 -2.57 6.27 -10.67
C MET A 18 -1.59 6.98 -11.60
N SER A 19 -0.35 7.17 -11.13
CA SER A 19 0.63 8.01 -11.83
C SER A 19 0.94 7.58 -13.28
N MET A 20 1.39 8.55 -14.08
CA MET A 20 1.84 8.28 -15.45
C MET A 20 3.13 7.48 -15.48
N GLU A 21 3.98 7.63 -14.46
CA GLU A 21 5.23 6.89 -14.29
C GLU A 21 5.00 5.39 -14.16
N LYS A 22 3.92 4.99 -13.45
CA LYS A 22 3.48 3.59 -13.38
C LYS A 22 3.09 3.07 -14.76
N GLU A 23 2.27 3.83 -15.50
CA GLU A 23 1.86 3.45 -16.85
C GLU A 23 3.04 3.32 -17.82
N VAL A 24 3.94 4.30 -17.85
CA VAL A 24 5.14 4.26 -18.71
C VAL A 24 5.98 3.03 -18.39
N THR A 25 6.18 2.70 -17.11
CA THR A 25 6.90 1.50 -16.68
C THR A 25 6.20 0.22 -17.14
N LEU A 26 4.87 0.15 -17.02
CA LEU A 26 4.08 -1.02 -17.43
C LEU A 26 4.08 -1.22 -18.95
N ARG A 27 3.95 -0.14 -19.74
CA ARG A 27 4.07 -0.21 -21.21
C ARG A 27 5.46 -0.65 -21.64
N ALA A 28 6.52 -0.17 -20.97
CA ALA A 28 7.89 -0.60 -21.24
C ALA A 28 8.09 -2.11 -20.96
N LEU A 29 7.34 -2.67 -20.02
CA LEU A 29 7.29 -4.12 -19.75
C LEU A 29 6.41 -4.90 -20.72
N GLY A 30 5.78 -4.26 -21.70
CA GLY A 30 4.91 -4.88 -22.70
C GLY A 30 3.46 -5.10 -22.24
N ALA A 31 3.02 -4.45 -21.15
CA ALA A 31 1.63 -4.55 -20.71
C ALA A 31 0.70 -3.64 -21.52
N GLU A 32 -0.49 -4.16 -21.83
CA GLU A 32 -1.64 -3.38 -22.26
C GLU A 32 -2.27 -2.70 -21.05
N ILE A 33 -2.73 -1.46 -21.19
CA ILE A 33 -3.24 -0.66 -20.08
C ILE A 33 -4.61 -0.13 -20.43
N ILE A 34 -5.56 -0.35 -19.51
CA ILE A 34 -6.92 0.16 -19.56
C ILE A 34 -7.13 1.02 -18.31
N ARG A 35 -7.56 2.27 -18.52
CA ARG A 35 -7.85 3.22 -17.45
C ARG A 35 -9.34 3.17 -17.09
N THR A 36 -9.67 3.24 -15.81
CA THR A 36 -11.05 3.34 -15.30
C THR A 36 -11.25 4.64 -14.51
N PRO A 37 -12.47 5.19 -14.45
CA PRO A 37 -12.74 6.39 -13.65
C PRO A 37 -12.36 6.17 -12.19
N SER A 38 -11.75 7.18 -11.56
CA SER A 38 -11.24 7.05 -10.17
C SER A 38 -12.34 7.12 -9.11
N GLU A 39 -13.47 7.75 -9.45
CA GLU A 39 -14.65 7.93 -8.59
C GLU A 39 -15.61 6.72 -8.66
N ALA A 40 -15.35 5.78 -9.57
CA ALA A 40 -16.17 4.58 -9.75
C ALA A 40 -16.00 3.67 -8.52
N GLY A 41 -17.11 3.39 -7.83
CA GLY A 41 -17.13 2.48 -6.68
C GLY A 41 -16.85 1.03 -7.09
N HIS A 42 -16.70 0.16 -6.08
CA HIS A 42 -16.39 -1.25 -6.27
C HIS A 42 -17.31 -1.98 -7.29
N ASP A 43 -18.62 -1.73 -7.22
CA ASP A 43 -19.65 -2.39 -8.05
C ASP A 43 -20.01 -1.62 -9.34
N ASP A 44 -19.27 -0.56 -9.68
CA ASP A 44 -19.56 0.25 -10.87
C ASP A 44 -19.21 -0.52 -12.17
N PRO A 45 -20.11 -0.57 -13.18
CA PRO A 45 -19.85 -1.25 -14.46
C PRO A 45 -18.63 -0.74 -15.25
N GLU A 46 -18.23 0.52 -15.03
CA GLU A 46 -17.02 1.14 -15.60
C GLU A 46 -15.86 1.16 -14.60
N GLY A 47 -16.09 0.64 -13.39
CA GLY A 47 -15.10 0.48 -12.33
C GLY A 47 -14.10 -0.63 -12.61
N LEU A 48 -13.01 -0.60 -11.84
CA LEU A 48 -11.86 -1.50 -12.01
C LEU A 48 -12.26 -2.99 -12.01
N PHE A 49 -13.17 -3.39 -11.13
CA PHE A 49 -13.57 -4.78 -10.96
C PHE A 49 -14.41 -5.28 -12.13
N GLU A 50 -15.48 -4.57 -12.49
CA GLU A 50 -16.39 -4.97 -13.57
C GLU A 50 -15.71 -4.92 -14.94
N VAL A 51 -14.86 -3.91 -15.19
CA VAL A 51 -14.04 -3.86 -16.40
C VAL A 51 -13.10 -5.06 -16.47
N SER A 52 -12.47 -5.45 -15.35
CA SER A 52 -11.60 -6.63 -15.30
C SER A 52 -12.37 -7.92 -15.59
N LYS A 53 -13.56 -8.10 -15.00
CA LYS A 53 -14.44 -9.26 -15.22
C LYS A 53 -14.87 -9.37 -16.69
N ARG A 54 -15.31 -8.25 -17.29
CA ARG A 54 -15.68 -8.18 -18.71
C ARG A 54 -14.52 -8.56 -19.62
N LEU A 55 -13.33 -8.02 -19.38
CA LEU A 55 -12.13 -8.35 -20.16
C LEU A 55 -11.76 -9.83 -20.07
N LYS A 56 -11.94 -10.46 -18.90
CA LYS A 56 -11.72 -11.90 -18.73
C LYS A 56 -12.68 -12.73 -19.58
N GLU A 57 -13.96 -12.36 -19.63
CA GLU A 57 -14.97 -13.04 -20.45
C GLU A 57 -14.70 -12.88 -21.95
N GLU A 58 -14.25 -11.71 -22.36
CA GLU A 58 -13.99 -11.37 -23.77
C GLU A 58 -12.62 -11.85 -24.27
N THR A 59 -11.69 -12.20 -23.36
CA THR A 59 -10.33 -12.61 -23.72
C THR A 59 -10.15 -14.13 -23.53
N PRO A 60 -10.02 -14.91 -24.62
CA PRO A 60 -9.76 -16.35 -24.52
C PRO A 60 -8.45 -16.66 -23.77
N ASN A 61 -8.46 -17.73 -22.98
CA ASN A 61 -7.31 -18.19 -22.16
C ASN A 61 -6.78 -17.10 -21.19
N SER A 62 -7.67 -16.29 -20.64
CA SER A 62 -7.32 -15.25 -19.67
C SER A 62 -7.60 -15.70 -18.23
N HIS A 63 -6.83 -15.13 -17.30
CA HIS A 63 -6.98 -15.35 -15.87
C HIS A 63 -6.84 -14.03 -15.14
N ILE A 64 -7.75 -13.76 -14.20
CA ILE A 64 -7.57 -12.72 -13.18
C ILE A 64 -7.01 -13.45 -11.97
N LEU A 65 -5.80 -13.09 -11.54
CA LEU A 65 -5.17 -13.70 -10.36
C LEU A 65 -5.76 -13.20 -9.04
N ASP A 66 -6.41 -12.04 -9.08
CA ASP A 66 -7.18 -11.41 -8.02
C ASP A 66 -6.44 -11.22 -6.68
N GLN A 67 -5.77 -10.08 -6.52
CA GLN A 67 -5.05 -9.77 -5.28
C GLN A 67 -5.95 -9.56 -4.05
N TYR A 68 -7.27 -9.44 -4.22
CA TYR A 68 -8.20 -9.13 -3.14
C TYR A 68 -8.75 -10.38 -2.47
N GLU A 69 -8.81 -11.49 -3.21
CA GLU A 69 -9.33 -12.79 -2.74
C GLU A 69 -8.27 -13.90 -2.70
N ASN A 70 -7.19 -13.78 -3.48
CA ASN A 70 -6.23 -14.87 -3.63
C ASN A 70 -5.33 -15.02 -2.38
N PRO A 71 -5.34 -16.20 -1.71
CA PRO A 71 -4.52 -16.45 -0.53
C PRO A 71 -3.01 -16.36 -0.79
N ASP A 72 -2.56 -16.51 -2.05
CA ASP A 72 -1.15 -16.35 -2.41
C ASP A 72 -0.63 -14.92 -2.08
N ASN A 73 -1.51 -13.92 -1.99
CA ASN A 73 -1.14 -12.56 -1.57
C ASN A 73 -0.67 -12.53 -0.09
N PRO A 74 -1.51 -12.82 0.92
CA PRO A 74 -1.05 -12.88 2.30
C PRO A 74 -0.01 -13.99 2.54
N ASP A 75 -0.10 -15.13 1.84
CA ASP A 75 0.83 -16.24 2.04
C ASP A 75 2.26 -15.89 1.59
N ALA A 76 2.43 -15.10 0.53
CA ALA A 76 3.76 -14.59 0.15
C ALA A 76 4.43 -13.79 1.29
N HIS A 77 3.64 -13.03 2.05
CA HIS A 77 4.14 -12.26 3.18
C HIS A 77 4.31 -13.11 4.44
N TYR A 78 3.46 -14.11 4.66
CA TYR A 78 3.58 -15.07 5.75
C TYR A 78 4.81 -15.97 5.61
N GLU A 79 5.06 -16.50 4.41
CA GLU A 79 6.16 -17.43 4.12
C GLU A 79 7.48 -16.73 3.79
N GLY A 80 7.41 -15.52 3.22
CA GLY A 80 8.59 -14.72 2.85
C GLY A 80 8.86 -13.62 3.85
N THR A 81 8.19 -12.48 3.70
CA THR A 81 8.49 -11.23 4.41
C THR A 81 8.54 -11.41 5.93
N ALA A 82 7.61 -12.16 6.51
CA ALA A 82 7.55 -12.35 7.96
C ALA A 82 8.65 -13.27 8.50
N GLU A 83 9.07 -14.27 7.73
CA GLU A 83 10.20 -15.13 8.09
C GLU A 83 11.52 -14.33 8.04
N GLU A 84 11.68 -13.45 7.05
CA GLU A 84 12.83 -12.51 6.98
C GLU A 84 12.87 -11.63 8.23
N ILE A 85 11.76 -10.99 8.59
CA ILE A 85 11.65 -10.17 9.81
C ILE A 85 11.96 -10.98 11.07
N TRP A 86 11.41 -12.18 11.19
CA TRP A 86 11.66 -13.03 12.36
C TRP A 86 13.13 -13.47 12.46
N ASN A 87 13.78 -13.74 11.33
CA ASN A 87 15.21 -14.11 11.34
C ASN A 87 16.10 -12.94 11.76
N ASP A 88 15.75 -11.71 11.38
CA ASP A 88 16.54 -10.52 11.70
C ASP A 88 16.33 -10.03 13.14
N PHE A 89 15.09 -10.09 13.64
CA PHE A 89 14.74 -9.51 14.94
C PHE A 89 14.38 -10.53 16.02
N GLY A 90 13.80 -11.67 15.64
CA GLY A 90 13.29 -12.68 16.56
C GLY A 90 12.38 -12.09 17.65
N ALA A 91 12.64 -12.47 18.89
CA ALA A 91 11.87 -12.03 20.05
C ALA A 91 12.13 -10.56 20.45
N ASP A 92 13.12 -9.88 19.87
CA ASP A 92 13.45 -8.49 20.19
C ASP A 92 12.57 -7.46 19.44
N LEU A 93 11.68 -7.91 18.56
CA LEU A 93 10.73 -7.03 17.87
C LEU A 93 9.54 -6.73 18.79
N ASP A 94 9.18 -5.45 18.93
CA ASP A 94 8.07 -5.04 19.78
C ASP A 94 6.86 -4.57 18.96
N MET A 95 7.10 -3.95 17.80
CA MET A 95 6.05 -3.35 16.98
C MET A 95 6.39 -3.42 15.50
N VAL A 96 5.36 -3.65 14.67
CA VAL A 96 5.43 -3.53 13.21
C VAL A 96 4.32 -2.61 12.72
N VAL A 97 4.67 -1.65 11.89
CA VAL A 97 3.73 -0.69 11.29
C VAL A 97 3.68 -0.89 9.77
N ILE A 98 2.47 -1.08 9.25
CA ILE A 98 2.23 -1.52 7.86
C ILE A 98 1.09 -0.69 7.26
N GLY A 99 1.31 -0.16 6.05
CA GLY A 99 0.25 0.51 5.28
C GLY A 99 -0.73 -0.52 4.72
N VAL A 100 -2.03 -0.25 4.85
CA VAL A 100 -3.07 -1.25 4.51
C VAL A 100 -3.75 -0.89 3.20
N GLY A 101 -3.55 -1.73 2.18
CA GLY A 101 -4.27 -1.70 0.91
C GLY A 101 -5.16 -2.94 0.77
N THR A 102 -4.72 -3.94 -0.01
CA THR A 102 -5.41 -5.25 -0.05
C THR A 102 -5.47 -5.92 1.33
N GLY A 103 -4.53 -5.61 2.22
CA GLY A 103 -4.39 -6.26 3.52
C GLY A 103 -3.44 -7.45 3.52
N GLY A 104 -3.02 -7.97 2.36
CA GLY A 104 -2.15 -9.15 2.30
C GLY A 104 -0.86 -9.01 3.09
N THR A 105 -0.20 -7.85 3.03
CA THR A 105 1.04 -7.60 3.78
C THR A 105 0.84 -7.64 5.28
N ILE A 106 -0.16 -6.90 5.79
CA ILE A 106 -0.42 -6.85 7.23
C ILE A 106 -0.94 -8.18 7.75
N THR A 107 -1.85 -8.85 7.03
CA THR A 107 -2.37 -10.17 7.38
C THR A 107 -1.25 -11.21 7.45
N GLY A 108 -0.45 -11.33 6.39
CA GLY A 108 0.60 -12.35 6.31
C GLY A 108 1.68 -12.16 7.39
N ILE A 109 2.15 -10.92 7.56
CA ILE A 109 3.14 -10.60 8.59
C ILE A 109 2.57 -10.81 10.00
N ALA A 110 1.38 -10.28 10.28
CA ALA A 110 0.77 -10.38 11.60
C ALA A 110 0.52 -11.84 12.00
N LYS A 111 0.00 -12.66 11.09
CA LYS A 111 -0.27 -14.07 11.33
C LYS A 111 0.99 -14.81 11.77
N LYS A 112 2.09 -14.68 11.01
CA LYS A 112 3.36 -15.34 11.35
C LYS A 112 3.94 -14.81 12.66
N LEU A 113 4.02 -13.49 12.80
CA LEU A 113 4.67 -12.89 13.95
C LEU A 113 3.90 -13.20 15.25
N LYS A 114 2.56 -13.19 15.23
CA LYS A 114 1.76 -13.55 16.41
C LYS A 114 1.81 -15.05 16.76
N GLU A 115 2.00 -15.94 15.78
CA GLU A 115 2.30 -17.36 16.05
C GLU A 115 3.63 -17.53 16.80
N LYS A 116 4.65 -16.72 16.47
CA LYS A 116 5.99 -16.79 17.07
C LYS A 116 6.07 -16.05 18.41
N ASN A 117 5.48 -14.86 18.48
CA ASN A 117 5.39 -14.01 19.66
C ASN A 117 4.11 -13.17 19.61
N PRO A 118 3.05 -13.53 20.37
CA PRO A 118 1.78 -12.81 20.35
C PRO A 118 1.84 -11.40 20.94
N HIS A 119 2.95 -11.03 21.60
CA HIS A 119 3.15 -9.70 22.18
C HIS A 119 3.63 -8.65 21.17
N ILE A 120 4.04 -9.04 19.97
CA ILE A 120 4.39 -8.10 18.91
C ILE A 120 3.13 -7.32 18.52
N GLN A 121 3.22 -6.00 18.61
CA GLN A 121 2.15 -5.08 18.24
C GLN A 121 2.09 -4.90 16.73
N ILE A 122 0.92 -5.12 16.14
CA ILE A 122 0.64 -4.94 14.71
C ILE A 122 -0.19 -3.67 14.55
N VAL A 123 0.38 -2.70 13.84
CA VAL A 123 -0.22 -1.37 13.62
C VAL A 123 -0.53 -1.19 12.14
N GLY A 124 -1.81 -0.96 11.82
CA GLY A 124 -2.24 -0.59 10.48
C GLY A 124 -2.19 0.92 10.27
N ALA A 125 -1.61 1.37 9.16
CA ALA A 125 -1.68 2.75 8.71
C ALA A 125 -2.67 2.85 7.53
N ASP A 126 -3.73 3.63 7.71
CA ASP A 126 -4.85 3.70 6.76
C ASP A 126 -5.21 5.17 6.47
N PRO A 127 -5.30 5.60 5.20
CA PRO A 127 -5.63 6.99 4.89
C PRO A 127 -7.05 7.36 5.35
N TYR A 128 -7.29 8.61 5.69
CA TYR A 128 -8.66 9.12 5.76
C TYR A 128 -9.33 9.04 4.38
N GLY A 129 -10.63 8.75 4.34
CA GLY A 129 -11.37 8.41 3.11
C GLY A 129 -11.39 6.91 2.79
N SER A 130 -10.57 6.10 3.47
CA SER A 130 -10.68 4.63 3.53
C SER A 130 -11.47 4.20 4.77
N ILE A 131 -12.07 3.00 4.72
CA ILE A 131 -12.80 2.41 5.85
C ILE A 131 -12.07 1.23 6.51
N LEU A 132 -10.92 0.81 5.99
CA LEU A 132 -10.23 -0.42 6.43
C LEU A 132 -9.81 -0.38 7.90
N GLY A 133 -9.27 0.76 8.35
CA GLY A 133 -8.88 1.03 9.72
C GLY A 133 -9.96 1.74 10.55
N GLY A 134 -11.22 1.68 10.11
CA GLY A 134 -12.34 2.42 10.67
C GLY A 134 -12.59 3.77 9.98
N GLY A 135 -13.67 4.43 10.39
CA GLY A 135 -14.27 5.58 9.71
C GLY A 135 -15.49 5.17 8.88
N ASP A 136 -16.36 6.14 8.60
CA ASP A 136 -17.63 5.99 7.88
C ASP A 136 -17.73 6.87 6.63
N GLU A 137 -16.78 7.78 6.43
CA GLU A 137 -16.71 8.67 5.27
C GLU A 137 -15.73 8.14 4.22
N VAL A 138 -16.24 7.84 3.02
CA VAL A 138 -15.46 7.48 1.84
C VAL A 138 -15.25 8.72 0.97
N TYR A 139 -13.99 9.06 0.69
CA TYR A 139 -13.63 10.18 -0.18
C TYR A 139 -12.24 10.01 -0.79
N PRO A 140 -11.94 10.68 -1.92
CA PRO A 140 -10.66 10.52 -2.60
C PRO A 140 -9.48 11.14 -1.82
N TYR A 141 -8.31 10.54 -2.01
CA TYR A 141 -7.01 10.97 -1.50
C TYR A 141 -5.91 10.69 -2.56
N GLN A 142 -4.77 11.37 -2.41
CA GLN A 142 -3.67 11.41 -3.37
C GLN A 142 -2.62 10.32 -3.15
N VAL A 143 -2.42 9.85 -1.92
CA VAL A 143 -1.54 8.71 -1.65
C VAL A 143 -2.05 7.47 -2.39
N GLU A 144 -1.15 6.75 -3.04
CA GLU A 144 -1.50 5.60 -3.88
C GLU A 144 -1.12 4.28 -3.22
N GLY A 145 -1.97 3.26 -3.39
CA GLY A 145 -1.67 1.86 -3.05
C GLY A 145 -2.16 1.39 -1.67
N ILE A 146 -2.70 2.30 -0.85
CA ILE A 146 -3.30 2.00 0.46
C ILE A 146 -4.72 2.58 0.53
N GLY A 147 -5.56 1.99 1.38
CA GLY A 147 -6.95 2.33 1.60
C GLY A 147 -7.93 1.78 0.55
N TYR A 148 -9.16 1.49 0.99
CA TYR A 148 -10.28 1.05 0.14
C TYR A 148 -11.64 1.44 0.76
N ASP A 149 -12.67 1.46 -0.08
CA ASP A 149 -14.10 1.65 0.24
C ASP A 149 -14.84 0.32 0.47
N PHE A 150 -14.14 -0.81 0.37
CA PHE A 150 -14.60 -2.16 0.67
C PHE A 150 -13.53 -2.91 1.46
N PHE A 151 -13.90 -4.02 2.11
CA PHE A 151 -12.95 -4.90 2.81
C PHE A 151 -12.53 -6.05 1.90
N PRO A 152 -11.24 -6.14 1.49
CA PRO A 152 -10.75 -7.29 0.74
C PRO A 152 -10.79 -8.57 1.59
N ASP A 153 -11.10 -9.71 0.97
CA ASP A 153 -11.19 -11.02 1.64
C ASP A 153 -9.88 -11.46 2.29
N VAL A 154 -8.74 -11.02 1.74
CA VAL A 154 -7.40 -11.33 2.29
C VAL A 154 -7.01 -10.48 3.51
N LEU A 155 -7.79 -9.46 3.89
CA LEU A 155 -7.54 -8.65 5.08
C LEU A 155 -8.15 -9.30 6.34
N ASP A 156 -7.31 -9.76 7.26
CA ASP A 156 -7.77 -10.23 8.58
C ASP A 156 -7.55 -9.14 9.64
N ASN A 157 -8.59 -8.34 9.87
CA ASN A 157 -8.58 -7.28 10.87
C ASN A 157 -8.46 -7.79 12.31
N SER A 158 -8.74 -9.08 12.59
CA SER A 158 -8.62 -9.62 13.95
C SER A 158 -7.16 -9.71 14.43
N LEU A 159 -6.20 -9.62 13.50
CA LEU A 159 -4.77 -9.66 13.77
C LEU A 159 -4.15 -8.27 14.00
N VAL A 160 -4.91 -7.19 13.81
CA VAL A 160 -4.41 -5.81 13.91
C VAL A 160 -4.76 -5.25 15.29
N ASP A 161 -3.75 -4.82 16.05
CA ASP A 161 -3.93 -4.34 17.43
C ASP A 161 -4.43 -2.89 17.46
N GLN A 162 -4.01 -2.06 16.49
CA GLN A 162 -4.45 -0.68 16.37
C GLN A 162 -4.34 -0.17 14.94
N TYR A 163 -5.20 0.80 14.60
CA TYR A 163 -5.13 1.56 13.36
C TYR A 163 -4.79 3.02 13.64
N VAL A 164 -3.94 3.60 12.78
CA VAL A 164 -3.62 5.02 12.77
C VAL A 164 -4.10 5.61 11.45
N LYS A 165 -5.01 6.59 11.53
CA LYS A 165 -5.55 7.33 10.40
C LYS A 165 -4.69 8.55 10.07
N ILE A 166 -4.51 8.84 8.78
CA ILE A 166 -3.61 9.90 8.30
C ILE A 166 -4.10 10.56 7.01
N ASN A 167 -3.80 11.84 6.85
CA ASN A 167 -4.08 12.60 5.62
C ASN A 167 -2.88 12.61 4.65
N ASP A 168 -3.12 13.06 3.43
CA ASP A 168 -2.08 13.15 2.38
C ASP A 168 -0.94 14.13 2.73
N GLN A 169 -1.24 15.26 3.37
CA GLN A 169 -0.23 16.28 3.72
C GLN A 169 0.85 15.69 4.63
N ASP A 170 0.43 15.06 5.72
CA ASP A 170 1.32 14.41 6.69
C ASP A 170 2.12 13.28 6.06
N SER A 171 1.48 12.51 5.17
CA SER A 171 2.13 11.43 4.41
C SER A 171 3.25 11.97 3.52
N PHE A 172 2.96 12.97 2.69
CA PHE A 172 3.94 13.53 1.75
C PHE A 172 5.05 14.30 2.45
N ASP A 173 4.76 15.01 3.54
CA ASP A 173 5.78 15.69 4.33
C ASP A 173 6.78 14.67 4.89
N VAL A 174 6.31 13.58 5.50
CA VAL A 174 7.21 12.54 6.03
C VAL A 174 7.95 11.80 4.91
N ALA A 175 7.32 11.50 3.77
CA ALA A 175 7.99 10.89 2.63
C ALA A 175 9.14 11.78 2.12
N ARG A 176 8.93 13.10 2.02
CA ARG A 176 9.98 14.05 1.62
C ARG A 176 11.10 14.17 2.65
N ARG A 177 10.77 14.07 3.94
CA ARG A 177 11.76 14.03 5.03
C ARG A 177 12.60 12.75 4.98
N LEU A 178 12.01 11.58 4.75
CA LEU A 178 12.77 10.32 4.58
C LEU A 178 13.80 10.43 3.46
N ILE A 179 13.44 11.07 2.35
CA ILE A 179 14.37 11.32 1.24
C ILE A 179 15.50 12.28 1.67
N LYS A 180 15.15 13.39 2.31
CA LYS A 180 16.08 14.49 2.63
C LYS A 180 17.00 14.19 3.82
N GLU A 181 16.46 13.58 4.87
CA GLU A 181 17.10 13.38 6.16
C GLU A 181 17.77 12.00 6.25
N GLU A 182 17.16 10.97 5.65
CA GLU A 182 17.64 9.57 5.75
C GLU A 182 18.19 9.02 4.41
N GLY A 183 18.07 9.76 3.31
CA GLY A 183 18.51 9.31 1.98
C GLY A 183 17.68 8.14 1.42
N LEU A 184 16.49 7.89 1.97
CA LEU A 184 15.62 6.79 1.55
C LEU A 184 14.70 7.25 0.42
N LEU A 185 14.95 6.76 -0.79
CA LEU A 185 14.19 7.10 -2.00
C LEU A 185 12.85 6.35 -2.08
N CYS A 186 11.99 6.54 -1.08
CA CYS A 186 10.70 5.86 -0.91
C CYS A 186 9.48 6.64 -1.43
N GLY A 187 8.34 5.95 -1.61
CA GLY A 187 7.07 6.54 -2.08
C GLY A 187 6.21 7.20 -1.00
N GLY A 188 5.00 7.66 -1.41
CA GLY A 188 4.07 8.35 -0.51
C GLY A 188 3.57 7.46 0.64
N SER A 189 3.18 6.21 0.37
CA SER A 189 2.73 5.27 1.41
C SER A 189 3.80 4.98 2.46
N SER A 190 5.08 5.13 2.11
CA SER A 190 6.19 5.01 3.07
C SER A 190 6.18 6.17 4.08
N GLY A 191 5.84 7.38 3.64
CA GLY A 191 5.59 8.51 4.52
C GLY A 191 4.40 8.28 5.45
N THR A 192 3.31 7.70 4.92
CA THR A 192 2.16 7.26 5.74
C THR A 192 2.59 6.31 6.87
N VAL A 193 3.33 5.26 6.53
CA VAL A 193 3.76 4.25 7.51
C VAL A 193 4.68 4.84 8.57
N VAL A 194 5.65 5.66 8.17
CA VAL A 194 6.59 6.27 9.12
C VAL A 194 5.90 7.30 10.00
N TRP A 195 4.97 8.10 9.47
CA TRP A 195 4.19 9.02 10.29
C TRP A 195 3.36 8.26 11.33
N ALA A 196 2.69 7.18 10.91
CA ALA A 196 1.93 6.31 11.81
C ALA A 196 2.83 5.69 12.89
N ALA A 197 4.04 5.25 12.52
CA ALA A 197 5.02 4.75 13.47
C ALA A 197 5.46 5.82 14.47
N LEU A 198 5.66 7.07 14.05
CA LEU A 198 5.99 8.18 14.95
C LEU A 198 4.86 8.52 15.94
N GLN A 199 3.60 8.16 15.63
CA GLN A 199 2.50 8.26 16.59
C GLN A 199 2.45 7.05 17.51
N ALA A 200 2.48 5.84 16.93
CA ALA A 200 2.33 4.58 17.65
C ALA A 200 3.50 4.29 18.59
N ALA A 201 4.74 4.51 18.13
CA ALA A 201 5.96 4.22 18.89
C ALA A 201 6.15 5.11 20.12
N ARG A 202 5.28 6.11 20.36
CA ARG A 202 5.29 6.91 21.60
C ARG A 202 4.96 6.07 22.83
N THR A 203 4.34 4.90 22.65
CA THR A 203 4.05 3.95 23.73
C THR A 203 5.21 3.00 24.01
N LEU A 204 6.26 3.04 23.20
CA LEU A 204 7.43 2.19 23.35
C LEU A 204 8.47 2.81 24.29
N GLU A 205 9.15 1.96 25.03
CA GLU A 205 10.31 2.30 25.85
C GLU A 205 11.59 2.43 24.99
N ALA A 206 12.61 3.10 25.52
CA ALA A 206 13.80 3.50 24.75
C ALA A 206 14.58 2.35 24.08
N ASN A 207 14.46 1.12 24.56
CA ASN A 207 15.14 -0.06 24.03
C ASN A 207 14.25 -0.96 23.17
N GLN A 208 12.98 -0.61 22.98
CA GLN A 208 12.04 -1.38 22.17
C GLN A 208 12.18 -1.05 20.68
N LYS A 209 11.94 -2.05 19.83
CA LYS A 209 12.16 -1.97 18.37
C LYS A 209 10.83 -1.86 17.63
N CYS A 210 10.70 -0.80 16.83
CA CYS A 210 9.60 -0.59 15.89
C CYS A 210 10.12 -0.77 14.46
N LEU A 211 9.51 -1.70 13.72
CA LEU A 211 9.77 -1.92 12.30
C LEU A 211 8.69 -1.25 11.45
N VAL A 212 9.11 -0.66 10.34
CA VAL A 212 8.23 -0.04 9.34
C VAL A 212 8.43 -0.68 7.97
N ILE A 213 7.34 -0.90 7.22
CA ILE A 213 7.41 -1.42 5.84
C ILE A 213 7.30 -0.27 4.83
N LEU A 214 8.37 -0.03 4.08
CA LEU A 214 8.40 0.97 3.01
C LEU A 214 8.13 0.28 1.65
N ALA A 215 6.90 0.42 1.15
CA ALA A 215 6.37 -0.47 0.10
C ALA A 215 6.96 -0.25 -1.30
N ASP A 216 7.33 0.98 -1.66
CA ASP A 216 7.87 1.30 -2.98
C ASP A 216 8.76 2.55 -3.00
N GLY A 217 9.28 2.87 -4.19
CA GLY A 217 10.26 3.93 -4.39
C GLY A 217 9.73 5.16 -5.11
N ILE A 218 10.50 6.25 -5.06
CA ILE A 218 10.14 7.56 -5.66
C ILE A 218 9.85 7.51 -7.17
N ARG A 219 10.32 6.48 -7.90
CA ARG A 219 10.17 6.38 -9.36
C ARG A 219 8.71 6.59 -9.79
N ASN A 220 7.77 6.06 -9.01
CA ASN A 220 6.35 6.13 -9.34
C ASN A 220 5.73 7.52 -9.13
N TYR A 221 6.48 8.49 -8.60
CA TYR A 221 5.92 9.74 -8.07
C TYR A 221 6.74 10.99 -8.45
N LEU A 222 7.63 10.89 -9.44
CA LEU A 222 8.52 12.00 -9.84
C LEU A 222 7.73 13.25 -10.26
N GLY A 223 6.61 13.09 -10.96
CA GLY A 223 5.67 14.13 -11.31
C GLY A 223 4.59 14.41 -10.27
N LYS A 224 4.68 13.81 -9.07
CA LYS A 224 3.73 13.97 -7.95
C LYS A 224 4.42 14.60 -6.74
N PHE A 225 4.30 14.01 -5.54
CA PHE A 225 4.75 14.60 -4.27
C PHE A 225 6.23 14.98 -4.24
N VAL A 226 7.05 14.38 -5.12
CA VAL A 226 8.47 14.73 -5.29
C VAL A 226 8.62 16.15 -5.88
N SER A 227 7.69 16.57 -6.74
CA SER A 227 7.67 17.88 -7.39
C SER A 227 7.02 18.95 -6.51
N ASP A 228 7.78 20.00 -6.20
CA ASP A 228 7.28 21.18 -5.49
C ASP A 228 6.14 21.87 -6.26
N VAL A 229 6.19 21.82 -7.59
CA VAL A 229 5.13 22.40 -8.43
C VAL A 229 3.83 21.64 -8.20
N TRP A 230 3.88 20.31 -8.28
CA TRP A 230 2.71 19.47 -8.08
C TRP A 230 2.14 19.60 -6.66
N MET A 231 3.01 19.65 -5.64
CA MET A 231 2.60 19.86 -4.25
C MET A 231 1.78 21.15 -4.11
N LYS A 232 2.27 22.27 -4.64
CA LYS A 232 1.54 23.55 -4.61
C LYS A 232 0.24 23.53 -5.40
N GLU A 233 0.25 22.95 -6.60
CA GLU A 233 -0.93 22.86 -7.47
C GLU A 233 -2.05 22.02 -6.85
N ASN A 234 -1.70 21.03 -6.02
CA ASN A 234 -2.66 20.18 -5.30
C ASN A 234 -2.95 20.68 -3.88
N GLY A 235 -2.57 21.92 -3.55
CA GLY A 235 -2.90 22.55 -2.28
C GLY A 235 -2.10 22.05 -1.07
N PHE A 236 -1.03 21.28 -1.30
CA PHE A 236 -0.13 20.86 -0.23
C PHE A 236 0.84 21.96 0.15
N ASN A 237 1.03 22.15 1.45
CA ASN A 237 2.06 23.02 1.97
C ASN A 237 3.42 22.36 1.76
N ILE A 238 4.40 23.16 1.32
CA ILE A 238 5.79 22.71 1.28
C ILE A 238 6.46 23.26 2.52
N SER A 239 6.71 22.36 3.46
CA SER A 239 7.51 22.67 4.63
C SER A 239 8.91 23.14 4.20
N GLN A 240 9.27 24.38 4.59
CA GLN A 240 10.66 24.85 4.54
C GLN A 240 11.40 24.25 5.72
N LEU A 241 11.72 22.96 5.68
CA LEU A 241 12.69 22.37 6.62
C LEU A 241 14.10 22.82 6.28
#